data_AF-W7DRQ1-F1
#
_entry.id   AF-W7DRQ1-F1
#
_cell.length_a   1.000
_cell.length_b   1.000
_cell.length_c   1.000
_cell.angle_alpha   90.00
_cell.angle_beta   90.00
_cell.angle_gamma   90.00
#
_symmetry.space_group_name_H-M   'P 1'
#
loop_
_entity.id
_entity.type
_entity.pdbx_description
1 polymer ?
#
loop_
_entity_poly.entity_id
_entity_poly.type
_entity_poly.pdbx_seq_one_letter_code
_entity_poly.pdbx_strand_id
1 'polypeptide(L)'
;MKQLYLGFFMSCLYFIHMTHNGFGVAEVYSKTRKSCVQFFDLWRHAETGNPSPEYKYQCAIRLSITLHNVGVDMKSFSQKAVKPASGRQTLGRTIIDGLPVATRADEMAVWLKQNPFCGLGQAEDITGQNWKDKVYGRTGIIAFSSYWGKNQDGGHIDIWNKSRFPYPTPSFSIDGTFGILANFSRFAFGGWGIYNGGYYYGVGIMPNLADSKKIIFFEVK
;
A
#
# COMPACT_ATOMS: atom_id res chain seq x y z
N MET A 1 -64.69 -22.82 -42.27
CA MET A 1 -65.32 -22.23 -41.07
C MET A 1 -64.38 -21.12 -40.59
N LYS A 2 -64.67 -19.82 -40.86
CA LYS A 2 -65.19 -18.78 -39.91
C LYS A 2 -64.39 -18.75 -38.59
N GLN A 3 -63.78 -17.70 -38.03
CA GLN A 3 -63.73 -16.21 -38.08
C GLN A 3 -62.35 -15.82 -37.45
N LEU A 4 -61.58 -14.79 -37.85
CA LEU A 4 -61.69 -13.32 -37.70
C LEU A 4 -61.44 -12.76 -36.27
N TYR A 5 -60.67 -11.65 -36.23
CA TYR A 5 -60.31 -10.69 -35.16
C TYR A 5 -59.02 -10.94 -34.37
N LEU A 6 -58.24 -9.96 -33.90
CA LEU A 6 -57.85 -8.56 -34.23
C LEU A 6 -56.88 -8.22 -33.07
N GLY A 7 -55.81 -7.45 -33.31
CA GLY A 7 -54.69 -7.31 -32.37
C GLY A 7 -54.94 -6.48 -31.10
N PHE A 8 -53.89 -6.30 -30.29
CA PHE A 8 -53.67 -5.07 -29.52
C PHE A 8 -52.21 -4.92 -29.08
N PHE A 9 -51.75 -3.68 -29.17
CA PHE A 9 -50.48 -3.10 -28.75
C PHE A 9 -50.32 -3.08 -27.21
N MET A 10 -49.06 -2.92 -26.76
CA MET A 10 -48.65 -2.31 -25.49
C MET A 10 -49.19 -2.91 -24.18
N SER A 11 -48.27 -3.36 -23.32
CA SER A 11 -47.77 -2.47 -22.26
C SER A 11 -46.77 -3.19 -21.35
N CYS A 12 -45.71 -2.45 -21.07
CA CYS A 12 -44.81 -2.70 -19.97
C CYS A 12 -45.63 -2.69 -18.67
N LEU A 13 -45.86 -3.85 -18.05
CA LEU A 13 -46.38 -3.93 -16.68
C LEU A 13 -45.30 -4.46 -15.75
N TYR A 14 -44.67 -3.50 -15.10
CA TYR A 14 -44.04 -3.62 -13.80
C TYR A 14 -44.92 -4.42 -12.84
N PHE A 15 -44.39 -5.53 -12.33
CA PHE A 15 -44.94 -6.22 -11.18
C PHE A 15 -44.46 -5.48 -9.92
N ILE A 16 -45.20 -4.45 -9.50
CA ILE A 16 -45.01 -3.83 -8.17
C ILE A 16 -46.03 -4.46 -7.23
N HIS A 17 -45.57 -5.42 -6.42
CA HIS A 17 -46.30 -5.85 -5.23
C HIS A 17 -45.97 -4.84 -4.12
N MET A 18 -46.91 -3.95 -3.81
CA MET A 18 -46.84 -3.07 -2.65
C MET A 18 -47.24 -3.85 -1.40
N THR A 19 -46.26 -4.19 -0.56
CA THR A 19 -46.50 -4.46 0.87
C THR A 19 -45.90 -3.30 1.66
N HIS A 20 -46.77 -2.62 2.41
CA HIS A 20 -46.43 -1.53 3.30
C HIS A 20 -45.46 -1.97 4.41
N ASN A 21 -44.62 -1.02 4.84
CA ASN A 21 -43.73 -0.99 6.02
C ASN A 21 -42.29 -1.46 5.78
N GLY A 22 -41.37 -0.50 5.78
CA GLY A 22 -39.95 -0.74 5.98
C GLY A 22 -39.08 0.20 5.15
N PHE A 23 -38.40 1.12 5.81
CA PHE A 23 -37.26 1.87 5.28
C PHE A 23 -36.27 0.88 4.63
N GLY A 24 -36.24 0.85 3.30
CA GLY A 24 -35.29 0.07 2.52
C GLY A 24 -34.68 0.98 1.47
N VAL A 25 -33.57 1.61 1.81
CA VAL A 25 -32.71 2.29 0.83
C VAL A 25 -32.14 1.18 -0.05
N ALA A 26 -32.77 0.94 -1.19
CA ALA A 26 -32.22 0.06 -2.20
C ALA A 26 -31.00 0.77 -2.78
N GLU A 27 -29.83 0.47 -2.22
CA GLU A 27 -28.54 0.87 -2.74
C GLU A 27 -28.37 0.16 -4.08
N VAL A 28 -28.73 0.87 -5.16
CA VAL A 28 -28.40 0.50 -6.52
C VAL A 28 -26.87 0.54 -6.60
N TYR A 29 -26.23 -0.62 -6.43
CA TYR A 29 -24.83 -0.82 -6.77
C TYR A 29 -24.67 -0.68 -8.28
N SER A 30 -24.61 0.58 -8.71
CA SER A 30 -24.05 0.98 -9.99
C SER A 30 -22.67 0.35 -10.08
N LYS A 31 -22.46 -0.44 -11.12
CA LYS A 31 -21.15 -0.92 -11.54
C LYS A 31 -20.32 0.29 -11.95
N THR A 32 -19.77 0.98 -10.96
CA THR A 32 -18.96 2.18 -11.13
C THR A 32 -17.75 1.81 -11.99
N ARG A 33 -17.47 2.64 -12.99
CA ARG A 33 -16.17 2.63 -13.67
C ARG A 33 -15.11 2.65 -12.55
N LYS A 34 -14.17 1.69 -12.53
CA LYS A 34 -13.04 1.73 -11.58
C LYS A 34 -12.36 3.08 -11.77
N SER A 35 -12.63 4.03 -10.88
CA SER A 35 -11.90 5.28 -10.81
C SER A 35 -10.45 4.95 -10.47
N CYS A 36 -9.53 5.71 -11.03
CA CYS A 36 -8.12 5.58 -10.69
C CYS A 36 -7.93 5.77 -9.18
N VAL A 37 -7.02 5.00 -8.58
CA VAL A 37 -6.71 5.07 -7.16
C VAL A 37 -6.30 6.50 -6.81
N GLN A 38 -6.98 7.11 -5.84
CA GLN A 38 -6.59 8.41 -5.32
C GLN A 38 -5.75 8.23 -4.05
N PHE A 39 -4.90 9.20 -3.76
CA PHE A 39 -4.08 9.17 -2.56
C PHE A 39 -4.92 9.18 -1.29
N PHE A 40 -6.03 9.91 -1.30
CA PHE A 40 -6.98 9.91 -0.19
C PHE A 40 -7.46 8.50 0.17
N ASP A 41 -7.75 7.67 -0.83
CA ASP A 41 -8.21 6.30 -0.62
C ASP A 41 -7.09 5.42 -0.04
N LEU A 42 -5.87 5.54 -0.57
CA LEU A 42 -4.69 4.84 -0.03
C LEU A 42 -4.44 5.21 1.42
N TRP A 43 -4.46 6.51 1.72
CA TRP A 43 -4.17 7.01 3.06
C TRP A 43 -5.23 6.59 4.08
N ARG A 44 -6.52 6.66 3.70
CA ARG A 44 -7.64 6.28 4.57
C ARG A 44 -7.68 4.79 4.87
N HIS A 45 -7.22 3.95 3.96
CA HIS A 45 -7.22 2.49 4.10
C HIS A 45 -5.84 1.91 4.39
N ALA A 46 -4.89 2.75 4.82
CA ALA A 46 -3.54 2.33 5.15
C ALA A 46 -3.55 1.30 6.30
N GLU A 47 -3.02 0.11 6.02
CA GLU A 47 -2.82 -0.94 7.02
C GLU A 47 -1.65 -0.59 7.94
N THR A 48 -1.93 -0.37 9.22
CA THR A 48 -0.93 0.07 10.22
C THR A 48 -0.67 -0.96 11.31
N GLY A 49 -1.43 -2.05 11.33
CA GLY A 49 -1.33 -3.14 12.29
C GLY A 49 -0.24 -4.16 11.98
N ASN A 50 -0.41 -5.36 12.53
CA ASN A 50 0.51 -6.49 12.39
C ASN A 50 -0.23 -7.65 11.69
N PRO A 51 -0.53 -7.53 10.38
CA PRO A 51 -1.41 -8.47 9.68
C PRO A 51 -0.82 -9.88 9.51
N SER A 52 0.49 -10.04 9.66
CA SER A 52 1.17 -11.31 9.39
C SER A 52 2.35 -11.47 10.37
N PRO A 53 2.08 -11.77 11.66
CA PRO A 53 3.06 -11.78 12.75
C PRO A 53 4.27 -12.70 12.53
N GLU A 54 4.14 -13.71 11.67
CA GLU A 54 5.20 -14.62 11.25
C GLU A 54 6.29 -13.94 10.41
N TYR A 55 6.02 -12.76 9.85
CA TYR A 55 7.01 -11.94 9.14
C TYR A 55 7.57 -10.85 10.04
N LYS A 56 8.89 -10.88 10.26
CA LYS A 56 9.61 -9.83 10.99
C LYS A 56 9.49 -8.44 10.33
N TYR A 57 9.44 -8.39 9.00
CA TYR A 57 9.34 -7.14 8.23
C TYR A 57 8.11 -7.18 7.33
N GLN A 58 7.14 -6.29 7.60
CA GLN A 58 5.81 -6.32 6.97
C GLN A 58 5.48 -5.08 6.14
N CYS A 59 6.46 -4.22 5.82
CA CYS A 59 6.20 -3.00 5.03
C CYS A 59 5.52 -3.29 3.68
N ALA A 60 6.04 -4.26 2.91
CA ALA A 60 5.42 -4.67 1.65
C ALA A 60 4.06 -5.36 1.83
N ILE A 61 3.87 -6.09 2.94
CA ILE A 61 2.61 -6.77 3.26
C ILE A 61 1.52 -5.73 3.57
N ARG A 62 1.82 -4.76 4.44
CA ARG A 62 0.91 -3.65 4.78
C ARG A 62 0.52 -2.84 3.55
N LEU A 63 1.48 -2.51 2.69
CA LEU A 63 1.18 -1.84 1.42
C LEU A 63 0.31 -2.71 0.51
N SER A 64 0.56 -4.02 0.44
CA SER A 64 -0.25 -4.94 -0.36
C SER A 64 -1.69 -4.98 0.11
N ILE A 65 -1.92 -5.10 1.42
CA ILE A 65 -3.26 -5.08 2.02
C ILE A 65 -3.95 -3.74 1.76
N THR A 66 -3.22 -2.63 1.91
CA THR A 66 -3.74 -1.29 1.59
C THR A 66 -4.19 -1.20 0.13
N LEU A 67 -3.40 -1.74 -0.79
CA LEU A 67 -3.73 -1.77 -2.23
C LEU A 67 -4.98 -2.63 -2.50
N HIS A 68 -5.13 -3.77 -1.85
CA HIS A 68 -6.34 -4.59 -1.95
C HIS A 68 -7.57 -3.85 -1.40
N ASN A 69 -7.44 -3.14 -0.28
CA ASN A 69 -8.52 -2.34 0.31
C ASN A 69 -9.03 -1.23 -0.63
N VAL A 70 -8.18 -0.75 -1.56
CA VAL A 70 -8.57 0.22 -2.60
C VAL A 70 -8.83 -0.43 -3.97
N GLY A 71 -8.96 -1.76 -4.03
CA GLY A 71 -9.41 -2.49 -5.21
C GLY A 71 -8.34 -2.84 -6.25
N VAL A 72 -7.05 -2.83 -5.87
CA VAL A 72 -5.93 -3.28 -6.71
C VAL A 72 -5.65 -4.77 -6.45
N ASP A 73 -5.82 -5.63 -7.46
CA ASP A 73 -5.86 -7.09 -7.27
C ASP A 73 -4.49 -7.80 -7.21
N MET A 74 -3.39 -7.04 -7.41
CA MET A 74 -1.99 -7.50 -7.39
C MET A 74 -1.71 -8.82 -8.15
N LYS A 75 -2.56 -9.24 -9.10
CA LYS A 75 -2.41 -10.53 -9.80
C LYS A 75 -1.16 -10.56 -10.67
N SER A 76 -0.76 -9.42 -11.20
CA SER A 76 0.46 -9.26 -12.00
C SER A 76 1.73 -9.35 -11.16
N PHE A 77 1.66 -9.27 -9.82
CA PHE A 77 2.80 -9.51 -8.94
C PHE A 77 3.14 -11.01 -8.93
N SER A 78 3.93 -11.43 -9.91
CA SER A 78 4.28 -12.83 -10.17
C SER A 78 5.70 -12.94 -10.71
N GLN A 79 6.32 -14.12 -10.61
CA GLN A 79 7.67 -14.36 -11.14
C GLN A 79 7.80 -14.15 -12.65
N LYS A 80 6.67 -14.14 -13.38
CA LYS A 80 6.65 -13.81 -14.81
C LYS A 80 6.90 -12.32 -15.06
N ALA A 81 6.42 -11.45 -14.16
CA ALA A 81 6.51 -10.00 -14.30
C ALA A 81 7.66 -9.41 -13.47
N VAL A 82 7.94 -9.96 -12.30
CA VAL A 82 8.94 -9.45 -11.35
C VAL A 82 9.98 -10.53 -11.10
N LYS A 83 11.24 -10.21 -11.40
CA LYS A 83 12.35 -11.11 -11.08
C LYS A 83 12.57 -11.14 -9.57
N PRO A 84 12.84 -12.32 -8.97
CA PRO A 84 13.25 -12.39 -7.57
C PRO A 84 14.45 -11.48 -7.29
N ALA A 85 14.50 -10.94 -6.07
CA ALA A 85 15.65 -10.16 -5.60
C ALA A 85 16.96 -10.96 -5.73
N SER A 86 18.08 -10.24 -5.84
CA SER A 86 19.40 -10.86 -5.99
C SER A 86 19.64 -11.95 -4.92
N GLY A 87 20.19 -13.09 -5.34
CA GLY A 87 20.43 -14.23 -4.44
C GLY A 87 19.17 -14.99 -4.00
N ARG A 88 17.96 -14.66 -4.51
CA ARG A 88 16.72 -15.40 -4.22
C ARG A 88 16.26 -16.22 -5.42
N GLN A 89 15.81 -17.44 -5.16
CA GLN A 89 15.26 -18.34 -6.18
C GLN A 89 13.79 -18.03 -6.51
N THR A 90 13.04 -17.53 -5.51
CA THR A 90 11.59 -17.30 -5.61
C THR A 90 11.24 -15.86 -5.27
N LEU A 91 10.17 -15.35 -5.90
CA LEU A 91 9.58 -14.06 -5.58
C LEU A 91 9.06 -14.08 -4.13
N GLY A 92 9.30 -12.99 -3.40
CA GLY A 92 8.75 -12.74 -2.08
C GLY A 92 7.27 -12.44 -2.19
N ARG A 93 6.47 -13.51 -2.22
CA ARG A 93 5.01 -13.46 -2.34
C ARG A 93 4.38 -14.48 -1.39
N THR A 94 3.27 -14.11 -0.77
CA THR A 94 2.41 -15.03 -0.03
C THR A 94 0.93 -14.72 -0.32
N ILE A 95 0.02 -15.50 0.27
CA ILE A 95 -1.43 -15.29 0.22
C ILE A 95 -1.92 -14.99 1.63
N ILE A 96 -2.63 -13.87 1.79
CA ILE A 96 -3.33 -13.51 3.03
C ILE A 96 -4.79 -13.28 2.65
N ASP A 97 -5.72 -13.96 3.33
CA ASP A 97 -7.17 -13.91 3.07
C ASP A 97 -7.55 -14.15 1.60
N GLY A 98 -6.84 -15.07 0.92
CA GLY A 98 -7.04 -15.37 -0.49
C GLY A 98 -6.48 -14.32 -1.46
N LEU A 99 -5.83 -13.27 -0.96
CA LEU A 99 -5.27 -12.18 -1.75
C LEU A 99 -3.74 -12.28 -1.86
N PRO A 100 -3.15 -12.05 -3.05
CA PRO A 100 -1.72 -12.10 -3.23
C PRO A 100 -1.03 -10.87 -2.63
N VAL A 101 -0.04 -11.09 -1.78
CA VAL A 101 0.71 -10.01 -1.11
C VAL A 101 2.21 -10.14 -1.34
N ALA A 102 2.91 -9.01 -1.45
CA ALA A 102 4.35 -8.95 -1.53
C ALA A 102 4.98 -9.02 -0.13
N THR A 103 6.06 -9.77 0.02
CA THR A 103 6.81 -9.91 1.29
C THR A 103 8.15 -9.19 1.26
N ARG A 104 8.54 -8.59 0.12
CA ARG A 104 9.80 -7.86 -0.05
C ARG A 104 9.58 -6.49 -0.70
N ALA A 105 10.12 -5.45 -0.07
CA ALA A 105 9.97 -4.07 -0.53
C ALA A 105 10.58 -3.81 -1.91
N ASP A 106 11.78 -4.35 -2.18
CA ASP A 106 12.47 -4.11 -3.45
C ASP A 106 11.71 -4.72 -4.64
N GLU A 107 11.19 -5.94 -4.48
CA GLU A 107 10.37 -6.60 -5.50
C GLU A 107 9.04 -5.87 -5.69
N MET A 108 8.43 -5.36 -4.62
CA MET A 108 7.24 -4.51 -4.68
C MET A 108 7.52 -3.21 -5.46
N ALA A 109 8.65 -2.56 -5.23
CA ALA A 109 9.06 -1.37 -5.97
C ALA A 109 9.31 -1.67 -7.46
N VAL A 110 9.87 -2.84 -7.79
CA VAL A 110 10.02 -3.28 -9.19
C VAL A 110 8.66 -3.48 -9.85
N TRP A 111 7.69 -4.03 -9.13
CA TRP A 111 6.32 -4.19 -9.63
C TRP A 111 5.62 -2.85 -9.87
N LEU A 112 5.72 -1.91 -8.93
CA LEU A 112 5.13 -0.57 -9.07
C LEU A 112 5.67 0.21 -10.27
N LYS A 113 6.95 0.00 -10.65
CA LYS A 113 7.53 0.58 -11.87
C LYS A 113 6.83 0.16 -13.16
N GLN A 114 6.10 -0.95 -13.15
CA GLN A 114 5.32 -1.43 -14.29
C GLN A 114 3.97 -0.71 -14.41
N ASN A 115 3.71 0.26 -13.53
CA ASN A 115 2.48 1.02 -13.45
C ASN A 115 1.21 0.12 -13.38
N PRO A 116 1.12 -0.78 -12.38
CA PRO A 116 0.16 -1.88 -12.38
C PRO A 116 -1.30 -1.48 -12.10
N PHE A 117 -1.57 -0.23 -11.74
CA PHE A 117 -2.92 0.29 -11.52
C PHE A 117 -3.03 1.75 -11.92
N CYS A 118 -4.24 2.19 -12.30
CA CYS A 118 -4.47 3.60 -12.62
C CYS A 118 -4.39 4.47 -11.35
N GLY A 119 -3.77 5.65 -11.45
CA GLY A 119 -3.57 6.58 -10.34
C GLY A 119 -2.14 6.58 -9.79
N LEU A 120 -1.34 5.58 -10.16
CA LEU A 120 0.08 5.55 -9.87
C LEU A 120 0.85 6.38 -10.92
N GLY A 121 1.66 7.32 -10.43
CA GLY A 121 2.59 8.11 -11.23
C GLY A 121 3.78 7.28 -11.70
N GLN A 122 4.54 7.86 -12.63
CA GLN A 122 5.80 7.27 -13.09
C GLN A 122 6.81 7.20 -11.94
N ALA A 123 7.68 6.19 -11.98
CA ALA A 123 8.73 6.03 -11.00
C ALA A 123 9.78 7.14 -11.13
N GLU A 124 10.01 7.89 -10.06
CA GLU A 124 11.01 8.95 -9.99
C GLU A 124 12.17 8.51 -9.09
N ASP A 125 13.40 8.59 -9.62
CA ASP A 125 14.60 8.35 -8.80
C ASP A 125 14.97 9.62 -8.04
N ILE A 126 14.69 9.60 -6.74
CA ILE A 126 14.91 10.73 -5.83
C ILE A 126 16.14 10.53 -4.94
N THR A 127 16.96 9.51 -5.22
CA THR A 127 18.15 9.15 -4.44
C THR A 127 19.04 10.37 -4.13
N GLY A 128 19.63 10.36 -2.93
CA GLY A 128 20.51 11.42 -2.43
C GLY A 128 20.08 11.93 -1.07
N GLN A 129 20.98 12.63 -0.38
CA GLN A 129 20.73 13.15 0.98
C GLN A 129 19.55 14.14 1.03
N ASN A 130 19.25 14.81 -0.09
CA ASN A 130 18.16 15.76 -0.25
C ASN A 130 16.85 15.13 -0.78
N TRP A 131 16.68 13.80 -0.69
CA TRP A 131 15.49 13.12 -1.21
C TRP A 131 14.18 13.68 -0.63
N LYS A 132 14.20 14.13 0.63
CA LYS A 132 13.03 14.70 1.33
C LYS A 132 12.51 15.95 0.65
N ASP A 133 13.40 16.84 0.23
CA ASP A 133 13.05 18.09 -0.43
C ASP A 133 12.33 17.82 -1.75
N LYS A 134 12.68 16.72 -2.44
CA LYS A 134 12.07 16.30 -3.71
C LYS A 134 10.64 15.76 -3.54
N VAL A 135 10.26 15.29 -2.35
CA VAL A 135 8.93 14.73 -2.07
C VAL A 135 8.11 15.56 -1.09
N TYR A 136 8.68 16.61 -0.53
CA TYR A 136 7.97 17.52 0.36
C TYR A 136 6.76 18.13 -0.36
N GLY A 137 5.61 18.14 0.31
CA GLY A 137 4.36 18.64 -0.30
C GLY A 137 3.67 17.66 -1.26
N ARG A 138 4.32 16.56 -1.64
CA ARG A 138 3.81 15.56 -2.58
C ARG A 138 3.25 14.34 -1.86
N THR A 139 2.37 13.61 -2.52
CA THR A 139 1.72 12.42 -1.96
C THR A 139 2.00 11.21 -2.84
N GLY A 140 2.11 10.02 -2.26
CA GLY A 140 2.41 8.84 -3.06
C GLY A 140 2.91 7.65 -2.27
N ILE A 141 3.69 6.82 -2.94
CA ILE A 141 4.39 5.66 -2.38
C ILE A 141 5.89 5.91 -2.55
N ILE A 142 6.69 5.60 -1.53
CA ILE A 142 8.14 5.74 -1.56
C ILE A 142 8.81 4.43 -1.17
N ALA A 143 9.83 4.03 -1.92
CA ALA A 143 10.61 2.83 -1.73
C ALA A 143 12.09 3.16 -1.54
N PHE A 144 12.68 2.61 -0.50
CA PHE A 144 14.08 2.71 -0.13
C PHE A 144 14.74 1.35 -0.29
N SER A 145 15.76 1.25 -1.12
CA SER A 145 16.47 -0.01 -1.38
C SER A 145 17.84 -0.04 -0.71
N SER A 146 18.17 -1.19 -0.12
CA SER A 146 19.50 -1.50 0.44
C SER A 146 20.00 -0.47 1.46
N TYR A 147 19.13 -0.01 2.37
CA TYR A 147 19.51 0.96 3.40
C TYR A 147 20.21 0.33 4.60
N TRP A 148 20.11 -0.99 4.81
CA TRP A 148 20.67 -1.72 5.96
C TRP A 148 22.22 -1.85 5.99
N GLY A 149 22.95 -1.14 5.12
CA GLY A 149 24.40 -1.11 5.07
C GLY A 149 25.03 -1.99 3.98
N LYS A 150 26.36 -1.90 3.82
CA LYS A 150 27.14 -2.73 2.90
C LYS A 150 26.95 -4.20 3.31
N ASN A 151 26.24 -4.98 2.50
CA ASN A 151 25.99 -6.44 2.64
C ASN A 151 24.66 -6.86 3.27
N GLN A 152 23.71 -5.95 3.50
CA GLN A 152 22.35 -6.33 3.89
C GLN A 152 21.35 -6.00 2.77
N ASP A 153 20.81 -7.05 2.17
CA ASP A 153 19.72 -6.96 1.21
C ASP A 153 18.41 -6.75 1.97
N GLY A 154 17.89 -5.53 1.92
CA GLY A 154 16.62 -5.17 2.53
C GLY A 154 16.21 -3.76 2.13
N GLY A 155 14.91 -3.60 1.86
CA GLY A 155 14.30 -2.33 1.53
C GLY A 155 13.16 -1.98 2.47
N HIS A 156 12.70 -0.74 2.38
CA HIS A 156 11.51 -0.24 3.05
C HIS A 156 10.60 0.36 2.00
N ILE A 157 9.30 0.14 2.10
CA ILE A 157 8.32 0.75 1.20
C ILE A 157 7.10 1.16 1.99
N ASP A 158 6.59 2.37 1.72
CA ASP A 158 5.45 2.90 2.45
C ASP A 158 4.76 4.07 1.72
N ILE A 159 3.61 4.48 2.22
CA ILE A 159 2.80 5.59 1.73
C ILE A 159 3.32 6.91 2.32
N TRP A 160 3.41 7.95 1.50
CA TRP A 160 3.94 9.26 1.88
C TRP A 160 2.86 10.35 1.77
N ASN A 161 2.58 11.07 2.86
CA ASN A 161 1.56 12.13 2.91
C ASN A 161 2.13 13.55 2.98
N LYS A 162 3.02 13.95 2.07
CA LYS A 162 3.65 15.28 2.03
C LYS A 162 4.72 15.50 3.09
N SER A 163 4.57 14.91 4.28
CA SER A 163 5.49 15.12 5.40
C SER A 163 5.82 13.85 6.18
N ARG A 164 4.98 12.81 6.15
CA ARG A 164 5.17 11.60 6.95
C ARG A 164 4.60 10.34 6.31
N PHE A 165 4.92 9.23 6.97
CA PHE A 165 4.32 7.91 6.73
C PHE A 165 3.00 7.75 7.51
N PRO A 166 2.10 6.82 7.13
CA PRO A 166 0.87 6.52 7.87
C PRO A 166 1.23 5.94 9.24
N TYR A 167 1.42 6.84 10.22
CA TYR A 167 1.86 6.54 11.58
C TYR A 167 3.26 5.89 11.63
N PRO A 168 3.98 5.92 12.77
CA PRO A 168 5.34 5.43 12.81
C PRO A 168 5.31 3.94 12.52
N THR A 169 5.73 3.57 11.31
CA THR A 169 5.90 2.18 10.90
C THR A 169 6.66 1.44 11.99
N PRO A 170 6.05 0.45 12.68
CA PRO A 170 6.81 -0.44 13.50
C PRO A 170 7.56 -1.37 12.54
N SER A 171 8.71 -0.91 12.07
CA SER A 171 9.80 -1.78 11.62
C SER A 171 10.77 -1.95 12.78
N PHE A 172 10.26 -2.42 13.92
CA PHE A 172 10.97 -3.12 15.00
C PHE A 172 9.94 -3.42 16.09
N SER A 173 9.22 -4.53 15.96
CA SER A 173 8.60 -5.18 17.13
C SER A 173 9.71 -6.00 17.81
N ILE A 174 10.45 -5.35 18.70
CA ILE A 174 11.04 -6.02 19.86
C ILE A 174 10.30 -5.45 21.07
N ASP A 175 9.29 -6.19 21.51
CA ASP A 175 8.33 -5.89 22.56
C ASP A 175 7.45 -4.63 22.44
N GLY A 176 6.16 -4.86 22.68
CA GLY A 176 5.09 -3.90 22.47
C GLY A 176 5.24 -2.59 23.26
N THR A 177 4.64 -1.54 22.68
CA THR A 177 4.02 -0.42 23.40
C THR A 177 4.86 0.83 23.69
N PHE A 178 6.19 0.88 23.53
CA PHE A 178 6.95 2.12 23.83
C PHE A 178 7.93 2.66 22.76
N GLY A 179 7.91 2.14 21.53
CA GLY A 179 8.80 2.58 20.42
C GLY A 179 8.17 3.47 19.34
N ILE A 180 6.93 3.91 19.53
CA ILE A 180 6.07 4.44 18.46
C ILE A 180 6.52 5.85 18.03
N LEU A 181 6.73 6.81 18.93
CA LEU A 181 7.06 8.19 18.51
C LEU A 181 8.54 8.43 18.17
N ALA A 182 9.46 7.68 18.78
CA ALA A 182 10.90 7.93 18.72
C ALA A 182 11.58 7.45 17.43
N ASN A 183 10.95 6.50 16.72
CA ASN A 183 11.50 5.97 15.47
C ASN A 183 11.22 6.90 14.28
N PHE A 184 10.02 7.46 14.12
CA PHE A 184 9.76 8.33 12.97
C PHE A 184 10.69 9.58 12.94
N SER A 185 10.92 10.23 14.08
CA SER A 185 11.81 11.41 14.13
C SER A 185 13.29 11.07 13.89
N ARG A 186 13.78 9.95 14.41
CA ARG A 186 15.16 9.49 14.16
C ARG A 186 15.40 9.09 12.70
N PHE A 187 14.43 8.44 12.06
CA PHE A 187 14.51 7.96 10.68
C PHE A 187 14.22 9.06 9.65
N ALA A 188 13.36 10.04 9.97
CA ALA A 188 13.03 11.16 9.10
C ALA A 188 13.87 12.42 9.33
N PHE A 189 14.69 12.54 10.37
CA PHE A 189 15.53 13.74 10.62
C PHE A 189 17.03 13.47 10.84
N GLY A 190 17.52 12.25 10.56
CA GLY A 190 18.97 12.00 10.59
C GLY A 190 19.58 12.14 12.00
N GLY A 191 18.87 11.60 13.00
CA GLY A 191 19.43 11.41 14.35
C GLY A 191 19.50 12.67 15.23
N TRP A 192 18.36 13.04 15.85
CA TRP A 192 18.32 13.62 17.20
C TRP A 192 17.05 13.12 17.90
N GLY A 193 17.19 12.19 18.84
CA GLY A 193 16.09 11.72 19.69
C GLY A 193 16.03 12.52 20.99
N ILE A 194 14.83 12.73 21.55
CA ILE A 194 14.65 13.37 22.85
C ILE A 194 15.18 12.44 23.95
N TYR A 195 16.14 12.93 24.72
CA TYR A 195 16.64 12.32 25.95
C TYR A 195 15.57 12.35 27.03
N ASN A 196 15.24 11.21 27.63
CA ASN A 196 14.69 11.17 28.98
C ASN A 196 15.15 9.90 29.72
N GLY A 197 16.02 10.08 30.72
CA GLY A 197 16.34 9.11 31.78
C GLY A 197 16.86 7.75 31.32
N GLY A 198 18.19 7.62 31.23
CA GLY A 198 18.86 6.52 30.54
C GLY A 198 18.54 5.11 31.01
N TYR A 199 18.27 4.24 30.04
CA TYR A 199 18.69 2.84 30.01
C TYR A 199 18.89 2.45 28.53
N TYR A 200 20.15 2.30 28.12
CA TYR A 200 20.54 1.77 26.82
C TYR A 200 20.48 0.24 26.86
N TYR A 201 19.45 -0.36 26.27
CA TYR A 201 19.49 -1.78 25.90
C TYR A 201 19.92 -1.90 24.44
N GLY A 202 21.21 -2.20 24.22
CA GLY A 202 21.73 -2.75 22.95
C GLY A 202 21.98 -1.74 21.82
N VAL A 203 23.26 -1.47 21.57
CA VAL A 203 23.77 -0.64 20.48
C VAL A 203 23.46 -1.27 19.11
N GLY A 204 22.61 -0.61 18.33
CA GLY A 204 22.43 -0.86 16.91
C GLY A 204 22.11 0.45 16.21
N ILE A 205 23.07 0.98 15.44
CA ILE A 205 22.89 2.16 14.60
C ILE A 205 21.79 1.80 13.58
N MET A 206 20.57 2.29 13.78
CA MET A 206 19.51 2.16 12.78
C MET A 206 19.97 2.90 11.52
N PRO A 207 19.96 2.27 10.33
CA PRO A 207 20.48 2.89 9.13
C PRO A 207 19.61 4.08 8.71
N ASN A 208 20.25 5.17 8.30
CA ASN A 208 19.56 6.35 7.78
C ASN A 208 18.95 6.01 6.40
N LEU A 209 17.68 6.33 6.17
CA LEU A 209 17.02 6.12 4.87
C LEU A 209 17.71 6.91 3.74
N ALA A 210 18.37 8.01 4.07
CA ALA A 210 19.19 8.76 3.11
C ALA A 210 20.42 7.99 2.61
N ASP A 211 20.85 6.94 3.33
CA ASP A 211 21.96 6.07 2.93
C ASP A 211 21.50 4.90 2.04
N SER A 212 20.22 4.88 1.66
CA SER A 212 19.70 3.93 0.67
C SER A 212 20.49 4.05 -0.63
N LYS A 213 20.86 2.91 -1.21
CA LYS A 213 21.50 2.88 -2.54
C LYS A 213 20.57 3.42 -3.63
N LYS A 214 19.26 3.31 -3.41
CA LYS A 214 18.24 3.81 -4.33
C LYS A 214 16.98 4.20 -3.57
N ILE A 215 16.40 5.33 -3.93
CA ILE A 215 15.12 5.82 -3.42
C ILE A 215 14.23 6.12 -4.61
N ILE A 216 13.08 5.44 -4.68
CA ILE A 216 12.10 5.61 -5.74
C ILE A 216 10.81 6.18 -5.16
N PHE A 217 10.29 7.22 -5.79
CA PHE A 217 8.99 7.78 -5.48
C PHE A 217 8.00 7.51 -6.61
N PHE A 218 6.76 7.21 -6.23
CA PHE A 218 5.64 7.04 -7.13
C PHE A 218 4.54 7.99 -6.67
N GLU A 219 4.34 9.08 -7.39
CA GLU A 219 3.33 10.07 -7.01
C GLU A 219 1.93 9.48 -7.16
N VAL A 220 1.06 9.73 -6.18
CA VAL A 220 -0.38 9.44 -6.24
C VAL A 220 -1.08 10.70 -5.78
N LYS A 221 -2.04 11.19 -6.56
CA LYS A 221 -2.76 12.45 -6.30
C LYS A 221 -4.06 12.21 -5.55
#